data_AF-V9LDF7-F1
#
_entry.id   AF-V9LDF7-F1
#
_cell.length_a   1.000
_cell.length_b   1.000
_cell.length_c   1.000
_cell.angle_alpha   90.00
_cell.angle_beta   90.00
_cell.angle_gamma   90.00
#
_symmetry.space_group_name_H-M   'P 1'
#
loop_
_entity.id
_entity.type
_entity.pdbx_description
1 polymer ?
#
loop_
_entity_poly.entity_id
_entity_poly.type
_entity_poly.pdbx_seq_one_letter_code
_entity_poly.pdbx_strand_id
1 'polypeptide(L)'
;PPQWLGGQGHRGKLALRGFLSKVYTVIANDKLWLFRNEQDYRDGIGITNIHMNLASVKDSSGSTFHLVTPSRSFSFKGSSEQECSAWTAALEQSISHSLSSYEVAARVWEVVGNDQCADCQAERPEWASINLLVVICTRCAGQHRALGPIISKVRSLKMDSNIWTEPVIQLFEVIGNRGANQIWAGNVPPGEQIGPDSSSEQRQTFITAKYQLGKYQRLHPLTHQPHQLHQTLCRAVLTADMA
;
A
#
# COMPACT_ATOMS: atom_id res chain seq x y z
N PRO A 1 23.37 3.23 4.21
CA PRO A 1 22.01 3.35 4.78
C PRO A 1 21.30 2.00 4.57
N PRO A 2 20.37 1.59 5.45
CA PRO A 2 19.65 0.34 5.26
C PRO A 2 18.95 0.34 3.91
N GLN A 3 19.10 -0.75 3.14
CA GLN A 3 18.53 -0.86 1.80
C GLN A 3 17.01 -0.63 1.77
N TRP A 4 16.32 -0.90 2.89
CA TRP A 4 14.88 -0.69 3.04
C TRP A 4 14.46 0.75 3.38
N LEU A 5 15.39 1.66 3.71
CA LEU A 5 15.08 3.05 4.08
C LEU A 5 15.09 4.05 2.92
N GLY A 6 15.42 3.63 1.69
CA GLY A 6 15.34 4.46 0.47
C GLY A 6 15.97 5.85 0.64
N GLY A 7 17.26 6.01 0.35
CA GLY A 7 18.14 7.09 0.84
C GLY A 7 17.84 8.57 0.51
N GLN A 8 16.59 9.03 0.45
CA GLN A 8 16.19 10.40 0.09
C GLN A 8 15.42 11.17 1.20
N GLY A 9 15.37 10.64 2.43
CA GLY A 9 14.66 11.25 3.55
C GLY A 9 15.41 12.39 4.26
N HIS A 10 14.69 13.42 4.75
CA HIS A 10 15.22 14.43 5.68
C HIS A 10 15.72 13.74 6.96
N ARG A 11 16.94 14.07 7.41
CA ARG A 11 17.62 13.36 8.50
C ARG A 11 18.58 14.25 9.28
N GLY A 12 18.79 13.92 10.56
CA GLY A 12 19.69 14.69 11.43
C GLY A 12 19.62 14.30 12.90
N LYS A 13 20.38 15.00 13.74
CA LYS A 13 20.45 14.76 15.19
C LYS A 13 19.57 15.75 15.95
N LEU A 14 18.53 15.25 16.62
CA LEU A 14 17.61 16.05 17.41
C LEU A 14 17.69 15.69 18.89
N ALA A 15 17.53 16.67 19.77
CA ALA A 15 17.30 16.37 21.18
C ALA A 15 15.83 16.03 21.39
N LEU A 16 15.53 14.83 21.89
CA LEU A 16 14.17 14.39 22.19
C LEU A 16 13.93 14.43 23.69
N ARG A 17 12.85 15.10 24.12
CA ARG A 17 12.50 15.19 25.54
C ARG A 17 12.36 13.79 26.15
N GLY A 18 13.07 13.55 27.26
CA GLY A 18 13.13 12.26 27.95
C GLY A 18 14.35 11.40 27.58
N PHE A 19 15.17 11.82 26.63
CA PHE A 19 16.45 11.20 26.31
C PHE A 19 17.61 12.10 26.74
N LEU A 20 18.66 11.49 27.33
CA LEU A 20 19.86 12.22 27.77
C LEU A 20 20.73 12.68 26.60
N SER A 21 20.80 11.87 25.54
CA SER A 21 21.57 12.16 24.32
C SER A 21 20.65 12.51 23.15
N LYS A 22 21.18 13.26 22.18
CA LYS A 22 20.50 13.47 20.89
C LYS A 22 20.25 12.12 20.20
N VAL A 23 19.09 11.98 19.57
CA VAL A 23 18.71 10.83 18.75
C VAL A 23 18.95 11.15 17.28
N TYR A 24 19.30 10.13 16.50
CA TYR A 24 19.38 10.27 15.04
C TYR A 24 17.99 10.00 14.47
N THR A 25 17.46 10.98 13.74
CA THR A 25 16.07 11.01 13.28
C THR A 25 16.05 11.00 11.76
N VAL A 26 15.13 10.24 11.17
CA VAL A 26 15.01 10.08 9.70
C VAL A 26 13.54 10.00 9.30
N ILE A 27 13.11 10.84 8.35
CA ILE A 27 11.81 10.70 7.68
C ILE A 27 12.00 9.77 6.48
N ALA A 28 11.32 8.63 6.44
CA ALA A 28 11.37 7.70 5.31
C ALA A 28 10.17 6.75 5.29
N ASN A 29 9.65 6.44 4.10
CA ASN A 29 8.53 5.52 3.88
C ASN A 29 7.31 5.86 4.76
N ASP A 30 6.85 7.12 4.72
CA ASP A 30 5.71 7.62 5.49
C ASP A 30 5.86 7.47 7.02
N LYS A 31 7.11 7.36 7.50
CA LYS A 31 7.44 7.18 8.91
C LYS A 31 8.55 8.11 9.35
N LEU A 32 8.48 8.54 10.61
CA LEU A 32 9.60 9.13 11.33
C LEU A 32 10.28 8.05 12.16
N TRP A 33 11.51 7.72 11.79
CA TRP A 33 12.33 6.73 12.48
C TRP A 33 13.25 7.40 13.49
N LEU A 34 13.33 6.81 14.68
CA LEU A 34 14.21 7.25 15.76
C LEU A 34 15.26 6.18 16.03
N PHE A 35 16.53 6.58 15.97
CA PHE A 35 17.70 5.74 16.25
C PHE A 35 18.50 6.35 17.40
N ARG A 36 19.21 5.51 18.15
CA ARG A 36 20.05 6.00 19.26
C ARG A 36 21.17 6.91 18.75
N ASN A 37 21.75 6.58 17.62
CA ASN A 37 22.85 7.28 16.99
C ASN A 37 22.88 6.95 15.47
N GLU A 38 23.85 7.51 14.75
CA GLU A 38 23.98 7.30 13.29
C GLU A 38 24.47 5.89 12.91
N GLN A 39 25.23 5.22 13.79
CA GLN A 39 25.69 3.86 13.57
C GLN A 39 24.52 2.88 13.63
N ASP A 40 23.66 2.98 14.65
CA ASP A 40 22.42 2.21 14.75
C ASP A 40 21.52 2.41 13.52
N TYR A 41 21.48 3.62 12.95
CA TYR A 41 20.80 3.86 11.67
C TYR A 41 21.42 3.08 10.52
N ARG A 42 22.76 3.04 10.40
CA ARG A 42 23.45 2.27 9.36
C ARG A 42 23.21 0.77 9.50
N ASP A 43 23.13 0.30 10.74
CA ASP A 43 22.90 -1.10 11.10
C ASP A 43 21.40 -1.49 11.07
N GLY A 44 20.50 -0.50 10.93
CA GLY A 44 19.05 -0.71 10.86
C GLY A 44 18.38 -0.99 12.21
N ILE A 45 19.02 -0.62 13.32
CA ILE A 45 18.57 -0.88 14.69
C ILE A 45 17.78 0.33 15.22
N GLY A 46 16.49 0.38 14.94
CA GLY A 46 15.61 1.47 15.39
C GLY A 46 15.18 1.36 16.86
N ILE A 47 15.00 2.50 17.52
CA ILE A 47 14.32 2.58 18.83
C ILE A 47 12.81 2.41 18.61
N THR A 48 12.25 3.21 17.70
CA THR A 48 10.83 3.21 17.35
C THR A 48 10.62 3.91 16.01
N ASN A 49 9.44 3.76 15.43
CA ASN A 49 8.96 4.56 14.30
C ASN A 49 7.58 5.14 14.60
N ILE A 50 7.26 6.26 13.96
CA ILE A 50 5.98 6.96 14.07
C ILE A 50 5.40 7.05 12.67
N HIS A 51 4.15 6.62 12.50
CA HIS A 51 3.43 6.70 11.23
C HIS A 51 2.94 8.12 10.97
N MET A 52 3.30 8.70 9.81
CA MET A 52 3.01 10.10 9.50
C MET A 52 1.53 10.35 9.21
N ASN A 53 0.79 9.38 8.66
CA ASN A 53 -0.67 9.46 8.50
C ASN A 53 -1.45 9.53 9.83
N LEU A 54 -0.78 9.30 10.98
CA LEU A 54 -1.38 9.44 12.30
C LEU A 54 -0.85 10.66 13.06
N ALA A 55 0.00 11.47 12.44
CA ALA A 55 0.73 12.53 13.10
C ALA A 55 0.26 13.92 12.66
N SER A 56 0.36 14.89 13.56
CA SER A 56 0.30 16.32 13.27
C SER A 56 1.53 17.00 13.88
N VAL A 57 2.05 18.03 13.20
CA VAL A 57 3.08 18.89 13.78
C VAL A 57 2.38 20.09 14.39
N LYS A 58 2.75 20.41 15.64
CA LYS A 58 2.33 21.64 16.30
C LYS A 58 3.47 22.64 16.31
N ASP A 59 3.05 23.90 16.30
CA ASP A 59 3.88 25.07 16.07
C ASP A 59 5.15 25.10 16.94
N SER A 60 6.21 25.64 16.36
CA SER A 60 7.54 25.70 16.95
C SER A 60 7.72 26.97 17.76
N SER A 61 7.99 26.85 19.07
CA SER A 61 8.46 27.98 19.87
C SER A 61 9.99 27.99 19.87
N GLY A 62 10.59 28.86 19.05
CA GLY A 62 12.04 28.97 18.90
C GLY A 62 12.68 27.69 18.34
N SER A 63 13.62 27.10 19.07
CA SER A 63 14.36 25.89 18.63
C SER A 63 13.67 24.57 18.99
N THR A 64 12.36 24.56 19.25
CA THR A 64 11.60 23.35 19.65
C THR A 64 10.36 23.19 18.79
N PHE A 65 10.05 21.95 18.39
CA PHE A 65 8.81 21.58 17.70
C PHE A 65 8.19 20.31 18.30
N HIS A 66 6.90 20.11 18.04
CA HIS A 66 6.14 19.00 18.62
C HIS A 66 5.47 18.15 17.55
N LEU A 67 5.70 16.84 17.59
CA LEU A 67 4.96 15.86 16.80
C LEU A 67 3.93 15.17 17.68
N VAL A 68 2.65 15.25 17.31
CA VAL A 68 1.54 14.71 18.10
C VAL A 68 0.86 13.60 17.32
N THR A 69 0.65 12.46 18.00
CA THR A 69 -0.14 11.32 17.53
C THR A 69 -1.28 11.05 18.53
N PRO A 70 -2.34 10.30 18.19
CA PRO A 70 -3.43 10.00 19.11
C PRO A 70 -2.98 9.39 20.44
N SER A 71 -1.89 8.61 20.43
CA SER A 71 -1.39 7.91 21.61
C SER A 71 -0.25 8.64 22.32
N ARG A 72 0.49 9.54 21.64
CA ARG A 72 1.71 10.14 22.20
C ARG A 72 2.08 11.47 21.56
N SER A 73 2.65 12.37 22.37
CA SER A 73 3.31 13.60 21.93
C SER A 73 4.83 13.48 22.08
N PHE A 74 5.57 13.93 21.08
CA PHE A 74 7.04 13.96 21.04
C PHE A 74 7.50 15.41 20.92
N SER A 75 8.44 15.82 21.80
CA SER A 75 9.01 17.17 21.80
C SER A 75 10.47 17.11 21.36
N PHE A 76 10.77 17.73 20.22
CA PHE A 76 12.11 17.75 19.64
C PHE A 76 12.70 19.16 19.73
N LYS A 77 14.01 19.22 19.98
CA LYS A 77 14.77 20.47 19.99
C LYS A 77 15.91 20.40 18.97
N GLY A 78 15.93 21.35 18.05
CA GLY A 78 16.99 21.57 17.08
C GLY A 78 18.14 22.40 17.65
N SER A 79 19.21 22.54 16.87
CA SER A 79 20.34 23.42 17.17
C SER A 79 20.06 24.89 16.90
N SER A 80 19.13 25.19 15.99
CA SER A 80 18.66 26.54 15.66
C SER A 80 17.17 26.55 15.31
N GLU A 81 16.60 27.74 15.27
CA GLU A 81 15.23 27.95 14.80
C GLU A 81 15.09 27.57 13.32
N GLN A 82 16.09 27.87 12.49
CA GLN A 82 16.09 27.50 11.07
C GLN A 82 16.08 25.98 10.87
N GLU A 83 16.85 25.24 11.68
CA GLU A 83 16.82 23.77 11.64
C GLU A 83 15.43 23.25 12.01
N CYS A 84 14.80 23.82 13.05
CA CYS A 84 13.44 23.44 13.45
C CYS A 84 12.41 23.74 12.37
N SER A 85 12.45 24.92 11.73
CA SER A 85 11.56 25.23 10.61
C SER A 85 11.72 24.23 9.46
N ALA A 86 12.95 23.83 9.13
CA ALA A 86 13.20 22.83 8.09
C ALA A 86 12.63 21.45 8.45
N TRP A 87 12.74 21.04 9.72
CA TRP A 87 12.13 19.81 10.22
C TRP A 87 10.61 19.85 10.19
N THR A 88 10.01 20.95 10.65
CA THR A 88 8.56 21.15 10.63
C THR A 88 8.04 21.06 9.19
N ALA A 89 8.64 21.78 8.24
CA ALA A 89 8.25 21.72 6.84
C ALA A 89 8.38 20.30 6.24
N ALA A 90 9.48 19.59 6.54
CA ALA A 90 9.68 18.23 6.07
C ALA A 90 8.66 17.24 6.67
N LEU A 91 8.31 17.42 7.95
CA LEU A 91 7.29 16.61 8.62
C LEU A 91 5.89 16.90 8.07
N GLU A 92 5.51 18.17 7.91
CA GLU A 92 4.23 18.58 7.31
C GLU A 92 4.07 18.03 5.90
N GLN A 93 5.13 18.13 5.08
CA GLN A 93 5.14 17.54 3.74
C GLN A 93 4.96 16.02 3.80
N SER A 94 5.67 15.34 4.71
CA SER A 94 5.55 13.88 4.86
C SER A 94 4.18 13.44 5.40
N ILE A 95 3.57 14.20 6.30
CA ILE A 95 2.23 13.96 6.83
C ILE A 95 1.21 14.12 5.71
N SER A 96 1.26 15.23 4.98
CA SER A 96 0.36 15.50 3.85
C SER A 96 0.45 14.40 2.79
N HIS A 97 1.67 14.02 2.40
CA HIS A 97 1.90 12.91 1.46
C HIS A 97 1.32 11.59 1.98
N SER A 98 1.60 11.25 3.24
CA SER A 98 1.15 10.01 3.85
C SER A 98 -0.37 9.94 4.02
N LEU A 99 -1.03 11.07 4.33
CA LEU A 99 -2.49 11.16 4.42
C LEU A 99 -3.14 10.92 3.05
N SER A 100 -2.71 11.66 2.02
CA SER A 100 -3.22 11.47 0.65
C SER A 100 -3.00 10.04 0.15
N SER A 101 -1.85 9.45 0.47
CA SER A 101 -1.52 8.06 0.15
C SER A 101 -2.41 7.05 0.89
N TYR A 102 -2.84 7.36 2.11
CA TYR A 102 -3.69 6.49 2.92
C TYR A 102 -5.16 6.59 2.55
N GLU A 103 -5.64 7.74 2.06
CA GLU A 103 -7.03 7.95 1.65
C GLU A 103 -7.49 6.94 0.59
N VAL A 104 -6.67 6.67 -0.43
CA VAL A 104 -6.96 5.66 -1.45
C VAL A 104 -7.11 4.28 -0.83
N ALA A 105 -6.12 3.86 -0.03
CA ALA A 105 -6.16 2.55 0.62
C ALA A 105 -7.37 2.40 1.54
N ALA A 106 -7.70 3.44 2.31
CA ALA A 106 -8.85 3.46 3.19
C ALA A 106 -10.16 3.27 2.42
N ARG A 107 -10.40 4.07 1.38
CA ARG A 107 -11.59 3.94 0.52
C ARG A 107 -11.71 2.55 -0.09
N VAL A 108 -10.61 2.03 -0.65
CA VAL A 108 -10.62 0.70 -1.27
C VAL A 108 -10.93 -0.39 -0.25
N TRP A 109 -10.46 -0.28 0.99
CA TRP A 109 -10.73 -1.24 2.06
C TRP A 109 -12.15 -1.17 2.66
N GLU A 110 -12.89 -0.06 2.47
CA GLU A 110 -14.29 0.03 2.88
C GLU A 110 -15.21 -0.91 2.07
N VAL A 111 -14.74 -1.34 0.89
CA VAL A 111 -15.43 -2.29 0.04
C VAL A 111 -15.27 -3.70 0.60
N VAL A 112 -16.40 -4.38 0.82
CA VAL A 112 -16.43 -5.74 1.39
C VAL A 112 -15.55 -6.70 0.58
N GLY A 113 -14.56 -7.30 1.24
CA GLY A 113 -13.62 -8.27 0.66
C GLY A 113 -12.35 -7.67 0.07
N ASN A 114 -12.25 -6.33 -0.06
CA ASN A 114 -11.00 -5.66 -0.45
C ASN A 114 -10.05 -5.47 0.74
N ASP A 115 -10.55 -5.60 1.97
CA ASP A 115 -9.77 -5.62 3.21
C ASP A 115 -8.97 -6.92 3.41
N GLN A 116 -9.12 -7.88 2.50
CA GLN A 116 -8.38 -9.14 2.46
C GLN A 116 -7.75 -9.36 1.08
N CYS A 117 -6.57 -9.95 1.04
CA CYS A 117 -5.86 -10.23 -0.21
C CYS A 117 -6.66 -11.21 -1.09
N ALA A 118 -6.87 -10.85 -2.36
CA ALA A 118 -7.66 -11.62 -3.31
C ALA A 118 -7.19 -13.06 -3.54
N ASP A 119 -5.93 -13.37 -3.22
CA ASP A 119 -5.32 -14.68 -3.47
C ASP A 119 -5.12 -15.51 -2.21
N CYS A 120 -4.82 -14.88 -1.08
CA CYS A 120 -4.39 -15.59 0.13
C CYS A 120 -5.06 -15.12 1.41
N GLN A 121 -6.03 -14.20 1.31
CA GLN A 121 -6.82 -13.67 2.43
C GLN A 121 -6.04 -12.93 3.51
N ALA A 122 -4.75 -12.62 3.30
CA ALA A 122 -3.98 -11.76 4.19
C ALA A 122 -4.63 -10.38 4.32
N GLU A 123 -4.76 -9.89 5.55
CA GLU A 123 -5.48 -8.65 5.86
C GLU A 123 -4.80 -7.39 5.30
N ARG A 124 -5.62 -6.37 5.09
CA ARG A 124 -5.28 -4.99 4.68
C ARG A 124 -4.23 -4.94 3.57
N PRO A 125 -4.51 -5.57 2.41
CA PRO A 125 -3.58 -5.57 1.29
C PRO A 125 -3.32 -4.14 0.78
N GLU A 126 -2.06 -3.77 0.58
CA GLU A 126 -1.64 -2.41 0.20
C GLU A 126 -1.28 -2.28 -1.29
N TRP A 127 -1.46 -3.34 -2.08
CA TRP A 127 -1.18 -3.38 -3.51
C TRP A 127 -2.41 -3.81 -4.27
N ALA A 128 -2.46 -3.49 -5.56
CA ALA A 128 -3.53 -3.92 -6.44
C ALA A 128 -3.00 -4.27 -7.82
N SER A 129 -3.73 -5.13 -8.53
CA SER A 129 -3.59 -5.27 -9.98
C SER A 129 -4.72 -4.50 -10.65
N ILE A 130 -4.40 -3.36 -11.27
CA ILE A 130 -5.42 -2.42 -11.78
C ILE A 130 -6.21 -2.96 -12.96
N ASN A 131 -5.64 -3.87 -13.76
CA ASN A 131 -6.35 -4.46 -14.90
C ASN A 131 -7.15 -5.72 -14.52
N LEU A 132 -6.79 -6.36 -13.41
CA LEU A 132 -7.51 -7.54 -12.89
C LEU A 132 -8.54 -7.15 -11.81
N LEU A 133 -8.52 -5.89 -11.37
CA LEU A 133 -9.40 -5.33 -10.33
C LEU A 133 -9.34 -6.10 -9.01
N VAL A 134 -8.14 -6.52 -8.63
CA VAL A 134 -7.89 -7.21 -7.35
C VAL A 134 -6.92 -6.44 -6.48
N VAL A 135 -7.17 -6.46 -5.17
CA VAL A 135 -6.31 -5.95 -4.10
C VAL A 135 -5.57 -7.13 -3.46
N ILE A 136 -4.25 -7.04 -3.38
CA ILE A 136 -3.34 -8.13 -3.04
C ILE A 136 -2.27 -7.69 -2.03
N CYS A 137 -1.83 -8.61 -1.17
CA CYS A 137 -0.78 -8.33 -0.20
C CYS A 137 0.59 -8.21 -0.88
N THR A 138 1.57 -7.62 -0.20
CA THR A 138 2.94 -7.42 -0.72
C THR A 138 3.59 -8.70 -1.24
N ARG A 139 3.34 -9.85 -0.60
CA ARG A 139 3.88 -11.16 -1.03
C ARG A 139 3.25 -11.65 -2.34
N CYS A 140 1.93 -11.52 -2.49
CA CYS A 140 1.25 -11.86 -3.75
C CYS A 140 1.61 -10.87 -4.86
N ALA A 141 1.74 -9.58 -4.54
CA ALA A 141 2.20 -8.55 -5.48
C ALA A 141 3.55 -8.90 -6.10
N GLY A 142 4.46 -9.53 -5.34
CA GLY A 142 5.72 -10.08 -5.87
C GLY A 142 5.50 -11.12 -6.98
N GLN A 143 4.61 -12.09 -6.77
CA GLN A 143 4.31 -13.12 -7.77
C GLN A 143 3.56 -12.54 -8.98
N HIS A 144 2.65 -11.59 -8.76
CA HIS A 144 1.97 -10.88 -9.85
C HIS A 144 2.95 -10.11 -10.75
N ARG A 145 4.03 -9.54 -10.20
CA ARG A 145 5.08 -8.91 -11.02
C ARG A 145 5.83 -9.94 -11.87
N ALA A 146 6.05 -11.15 -11.36
CA ALA A 146 6.69 -12.23 -12.10
C ALA A 146 5.86 -12.72 -13.31
N LEU A 147 4.54 -12.55 -13.28
CA LEU A 147 3.67 -12.82 -14.45
C LEU A 147 3.88 -11.83 -15.61
N GLY A 148 4.46 -10.65 -15.32
CA GLY A 148 4.68 -9.60 -16.30
C GLY A 148 3.47 -8.67 -16.54
N PRO A 149 3.72 -7.47 -17.11
CA PRO A 149 2.74 -6.37 -17.19
C PRO A 149 1.60 -6.61 -18.20
N ILE A 150 1.73 -7.59 -19.08
CA ILE A 150 0.67 -8.01 -20.01
C ILE A 150 -0.46 -8.69 -19.22
N ILE A 151 -0.11 -9.50 -18.22
CA ILE A 151 -1.08 -10.26 -17.42
C ILE A 151 -1.53 -9.44 -16.21
N SER A 152 -0.61 -8.84 -15.47
CA SER A 152 -0.93 -8.13 -14.22
C SER A 152 -0.17 -6.81 -14.09
N LYS A 153 -0.92 -5.72 -13.95
CA LYS A 153 -0.40 -4.35 -13.76
C LYS A 153 -0.46 -3.98 -12.28
N VAL A 154 0.61 -4.33 -11.56
CA VAL A 154 0.71 -4.11 -10.11
C VAL A 154 0.97 -2.64 -9.79
N ARG A 155 0.18 -2.05 -8.87
CA ARG A 155 0.31 -0.70 -8.34
C ARG A 155 0.12 -0.67 -6.83
N SER A 156 0.82 0.22 -6.15
CA SER A 156 0.68 0.45 -4.71
C SER A 156 -0.50 1.38 -4.47
N LEU A 157 -1.38 1.02 -3.51
CA LEU A 157 -2.46 1.92 -3.06
C LEU A 157 -1.90 3.18 -2.40
N LYS A 158 -0.69 3.09 -1.85
CA LYS A 158 -0.05 4.17 -1.08
C LYS A 158 1.02 4.92 -1.84
N MET A 159 1.72 4.29 -2.78
CA MET A 159 2.90 4.90 -3.43
C MET A 159 2.63 5.43 -4.84
N ASP A 160 1.55 4.98 -5.50
CA ASP A 160 1.26 5.32 -6.90
C ASP A 160 0.05 6.25 -7.02
N SER A 161 0.01 7.35 -6.25
CA SER A 161 -1.16 8.25 -6.14
C SER A 161 -1.66 8.81 -7.49
N ASN A 162 -0.75 9.02 -8.45
CA ASN A 162 -1.10 9.49 -9.79
C ASN A 162 -1.88 8.46 -10.64
N ILE A 163 -1.88 7.18 -10.25
CA ILE A 163 -2.63 6.12 -10.93
C ILE A 163 -4.06 6.03 -10.39
N TRP A 164 -4.26 6.36 -9.12
CA TRP A 164 -5.54 6.24 -8.42
C TRP A 164 -6.42 7.46 -8.64
N THR A 165 -6.83 7.64 -9.89
CA THR A 165 -7.86 8.63 -10.25
C THR A 165 -9.23 8.16 -9.77
N GLU A 166 -10.18 9.09 -9.60
CA GLU A 166 -11.54 8.77 -9.15
C GLU A 166 -12.21 7.65 -9.97
N PRO A 167 -12.14 7.62 -11.32
CA PRO A 167 -12.70 6.51 -12.09
C PRO A 167 -12.05 5.16 -11.79
N VAL A 168 -10.73 5.13 -11.51
CA VAL A 168 -10.04 3.88 -11.15
C VAL A 168 -10.49 3.40 -9.78
N ILE A 169 -10.61 4.30 -8.79
CA ILE A 169 -11.10 3.96 -7.45
C ILE A 169 -12.53 3.39 -7.54
N GLN A 170 -13.41 4.03 -8.32
CA GLN A 170 -14.78 3.56 -8.54
C GLN A 170 -14.86 2.14 -9.12
N LEU A 171 -13.93 1.74 -10.00
CA LEU A 171 -13.88 0.36 -10.49
C LEU A 171 -13.62 -0.65 -9.36
N PHE A 172 -12.79 -0.29 -8.38
CA PHE A 172 -12.53 -1.13 -7.20
C PHE A 172 -13.69 -1.11 -6.19
N GLU A 173 -14.46 -0.02 -6.14
CA GLU A 173 -15.69 0.09 -5.34
C GLU A 173 -16.83 -0.76 -5.92
N VAL A 174 -16.96 -0.81 -7.25
CA VAL A 174 -18.03 -1.56 -7.92
C VAL A 174 -17.69 -3.04 -8.08
N ILE A 175 -16.48 -3.37 -8.56
CA ILE A 175 -16.09 -4.73 -8.90
C ILE A 175 -15.25 -5.33 -7.76
N GLY A 176 -14.06 -4.77 -7.55
CA GLY A 176 -13.11 -5.20 -6.52
C GLY A 176 -12.84 -6.71 -6.46
N ASN A 177 -12.35 -7.16 -5.32
CA ASN A 177 -12.00 -8.57 -5.10
C ASN A 177 -13.20 -9.49 -5.26
N ARG A 178 -14.38 -9.08 -4.80
CA ARG A 178 -15.59 -9.90 -4.86
C ARG A 178 -16.00 -10.19 -6.30
N GLY A 179 -16.13 -9.15 -7.14
CA GLY A 179 -16.49 -9.31 -8.55
C GLY A 179 -15.37 -10.02 -9.33
N ALA A 180 -14.12 -9.59 -9.14
CA ALA A 180 -12.98 -10.20 -9.82
C ALA A 180 -12.85 -11.69 -9.48
N ASN A 181 -13.00 -12.11 -8.22
CA ASN A 181 -12.88 -13.52 -7.84
C ASN A 181 -14.06 -14.38 -8.31
N GLN A 182 -15.24 -13.81 -8.63
CA GLN A 182 -16.29 -14.58 -9.32
C GLN A 182 -15.83 -15.05 -10.71
N ILE A 183 -15.00 -14.25 -11.37
CA ILE A 183 -14.42 -14.57 -12.67
C ILE A 183 -13.18 -15.44 -12.48
N TRP A 184 -12.18 -14.98 -11.74
CA TRP A 184 -10.84 -15.59 -11.67
C TRP A 184 -10.74 -16.78 -10.70
N ALA A 185 -11.62 -16.86 -9.71
CA ALA A 185 -11.58 -17.88 -8.65
C ALA A 185 -12.93 -18.60 -8.48
N GLY A 186 -13.80 -18.57 -9.50
CA GLY A 186 -15.15 -19.13 -9.42
C GLY A 186 -15.21 -20.64 -9.16
N ASN A 187 -14.10 -21.36 -9.42
CA ASN A 187 -14.00 -22.82 -9.32
C ASN A 187 -12.73 -23.29 -8.57
N VAL A 188 -12.17 -22.53 -7.63
CA VAL A 188 -10.96 -22.95 -6.88
C VAL A 188 -11.30 -24.11 -5.93
N PRO A 189 -10.69 -25.30 -6.07
CA PRO A 189 -10.90 -26.39 -5.14
C PRO A 189 -10.39 -26.03 -3.73
N PRO A 190 -11.06 -26.45 -2.64
CA PRO A 190 -10.62 -26.15 -1.28
C PRO A 190 -9.17 -26.56 -0.99
N GLY A 191 -8.71 -27.68 -1.55
CA GLY A 191 -7.33 -28.17 -1.36
C GLY A 191 -6.26 -27.37 -2.11
N GLU A 192 -6.63 -26.49 -3.04
CA GLU A 192 -5.70 -25.62 -3.78
C GLU A 192 -5.72 -24.17 -3.27
N GLN A 193 -6.62 -23.83 -2.32
CA GLN A 193 -6.64 -22.51 -1.70
C GLN A 193 -5.37 -22.30 -0.87
N ILE A 194 -4.79 -21.11 -0.98
CA ILE A 194 -3.62 -20.69 -0.20
C ILE A 194 -4.05 -19.69 0.88
N GLY A 195 -3.24 -19.59 1.94
CA GLY A 195 -3.50 -18.71 3.08
C GLY A 195 -2.41 -17.67 3.32
N PRO A 196 -2.55 -16.85 4.37
CA PRO A 196 -1.57 -15.83 4.71
C PRO A 196 -0.18 -16.42 4.98
N ASP A 197 -0.06 -17.64 5.49
CA ASP A 197 1.24 -18.24 5.83
C ASP A 197 1.85 -19.10 4.72
N SER A 198 1.19 -19.20 3.56
CA SER A 198 1.70 -19.97 2.44
C SER A 198 3.06 -19.46 1.94
N SER A 199 3.91 -20.42 1.57
CA SER A 199 5.26 -20.20 1.05
C SER A 199 5.26 -19.44 -0.27
N SER A 200 6.43 -18.91 -0.66
CA SER A 200 6.60 -18.23 -1.95
C SER A 200 6.27 -19.15 -3.14
N GLU A 201 6.65 -20.43 -3.06
CA GLU A 201 6.39 -21.43 -4.10
C GLU A 201 4.90 -21.73 -4.23
N GLN A 202 4.20 -21.96 -3.12
CA GLN A 202 2.74 -22.16 -3.12
C GLN A 202 2.02 -20.96 -3.73
N ARG A 203 2.45 -19.73 -3.40
CA ARG A 203 1.90 -18.50 -3.97
C ARG A 203 2.13 -18.42 -5.47
N GLN A 204 3.35 -18.68 -5.93
CA GLN A 204 3.68 -18.65 -7.35
C GLN A 204 2.82 -19.64 -8.14
N THR A 205 2.75 -20.90 -7.68
CA THR A 205 1.96 -21.95 -8.30
C THR A 205 0.48 -21.56 -8.41
N PHE A 206 -0.11 -21.09 -7.31
CA PHE A 206 -1.51 -20.68 -7.28
C PHE A 206 -1.80 -19.49 -8.19
N ILE A 207 -0.97 -18.44 -8.13
CA ILE A 207 -1.15 -17.19 -8.88
C ILE A 207 -0.94 -17.41 -10.39
N THR A 208 0.04 -18.23 -10.79
CA THR A 208 0.20 -18.66 -12.18
C THR A 208 -1.01 -19.45 -12.66
N ALA A 209 -1.48 -20.43 -11.89
CA ALA A 209 -2.67 -21.20 -12.27
C ALA A 209 -3.92 -20.32 -12.41
N LYS A 210 -4.11 -19.36 -11.50
CA LYS A 210 -5.25 -18.46 -11.48
C LYS A 210 -5.28 -17.49 -12.66
N TYR A 211 -4.18 -16.77 -12.91
CA TYR A 211 -4.19 -15.63 -13.84
C TYR A 211 -3.53 -15.90 -15.19
N GLN A 212 -2.47 -16.70 -15.23
CA GLN A 212 -1.76 -17.00 -16.47
C GLN A 212 -2.38 -18.19 -17.21
N LEU A 213 -2.77 -19.24 -16.46
CA LEU A 213 -3.40 -20.42 -17.05
C LEU A 213 -4.93 -20.33 -17.07
N GLY A 214 -5.52 -19.41 -16.30
CA GLY A 214 -6.97 -19.28 -16.19
C GLY A 214 -7.67 -20.53 -15.63
N LYS A 215 -6.96 -21.36 -14.87
CA LYS A 215 -7.40 -22.70 -14.45
C LYS A 215 -8.74 -22.69 -13.71
N TYR A 216 -9.00 -21.66 -12.91
CA TYR A 216 -10.19 -21.57 -12.06
C TYR A 216 -11.25 -20.62 -12.62
N GLN A 217 -11.05 -20.10 -13.84
CA GLN A 217 -11.94 -19.10 -14.39
C GLN A 217 -13.34 -19.66 -14.61
N ARG A 218 -14.34 -18.87 -14.29
CA ARG A 218 -15.71 -19.09 -14.77
C ARG A 218 -15.87 -18.38 -16.10
N LEU A 219 -15.82 -19.14 -17.19
CA LEU A 219 -15.97 -18.61 -18.54
C LEU A 219 -17.42 -18.20 -18.80
N HIS A 220 -17.61 -17.14 -19.58
CA HIS A 220 -18.93 -16.73 -20.05
C HIS A 220 -19.50 -17.79 -21.00
N PRO A 221 -20.82 -18.08 -21.00
CA PRO A 221 -21.40 -19.07 -21.91
C PRO A 221 -21.11 -18.81 -23.39
N LEU A 222 -20.93 -17.54 -23.76
CA LEU A 222 -20.60 -17.09 -25.12
C LEU A 222 -19.10 -17.06 -25.43
N THR A 223 -18.21 -17.55 -24.55
CA THR A 223 -16.75 -17.54 -24.81
C THR A 223 -16.38 -18.23 -26.12
N HIS A 224 -17.14 -19.24 -26.54
CA HIS A 224 -16.93 -19.93 -27.83
C HIS A 224 -17.70 -19.29 -29.01
N GLN A 225 -18.33 -18.13 -28.81
CA GLN A 225 -19.14 -17.43 -29.82
C GLN A 225 -18.72 -15.94 -29.92
N PRO A 226 -17.58 -15.63 -30.56
CA PRO A 226 -16.95 -14.30 -30.50
C PRO A 226 -17.85 -13.14 -30.95
N HIS A 227 -18.65 -13.35 -31.99
CA HIS A 227 -19.56 -12.32 -32.50
C HIS A 227 -20.66 -11.97 -31.49
N GLN A 228 -21.30 -12.98 -30.88
CA GLN A 228 -22.35 -12.74 -29.88
C GLN A 228 -21.78 -12.19 -28.57
N LEU A 229 -20.58 -12.66 -28.17
CA LEU A 229 -19.87 -12.10 -27.03
C LEU A 229 -19.55 -10.62 -27.25
N HIS A 230 -19.08 -10.25 -28.45
CA HIS A 230 -18.82 -8.85 -28.81
C HIS A 230 -20.10 -8.00 -28.75
N GLN A 231 -21.20 -8.48 -29.33
CA GLN A 231 -22.49 -7.77 -29.27
C GLN A 231 -22.99 -7.60 -27.82
N THR A 232 -22.84 -8.64 -27.00
CA THR A 232 -23.22 -8.61 -25.58
C THR A 232 -22.36 -7.59 -24.83
N LEU A 233 -21.05 -7.58 -25.07
CA LEU A 233 -20.13 -6.62 -24.47
C LEU A 233 -20.48 -5.17 -24.88
N CYS A 234 -20.73 -4.91 -26.16
CA CYS A 234 -21.15 -3.59 -26.64
C CYS A 234 -22.44 -3.12 -25.93
N ARG A 235 -23.41 -4.03 -25.75
CA ARG A 235 -24.65 -3.71 -25.04
C ARG A 235 -24.43 -3.46 -23.55
N ALA A 236 -23.60 -4.26 -22.89
CA ALA A 236 -23.29 -4.09 -21.46
C ALA A 236 -22.66 -2.71 -21.20
N VAL A 237 -21.72 -2.28 -22.06
CA VAL A 237 -21.10 -0.95 -21.98
C VAL A 237 -22.11 0.18 -22.13
N LEU A 238 -23.14 0.02 -22.97
CA LEU A 238 -24.18 1.03 -23.19
C LEU A 238 -25.25 1.07 -22.08
N THR A 239 -25.38 -0.01 -21.31
CA THR A 239 -26.42 -0.16 -20.27
C THR A 239 -25.87 -0.04 -18.85
N ALA A 240 -24.58 0.29 -18.70
CA ALA A 240 -23.86 0.37 -17.43
C ALA A 240 -23.89 -0.94 -16.60
N ASP A 241 -24.09 -2.08 -17.26
CA ASP A 241 -24.01 -3.39 -16.62
C ASP A 241 -22.53 -3.79 -16.48
N MET A 242 -22.02 -3.71 -15.25
CA MET A 242 -20.64 -4.07 -14.89
C MET A 242 -20.55 -5.45 -14.21
N ALA A 243 -21.66 -6.20 -14.14
CA ALA A 243 -21.77 -7.48 -13.43
C ALA A 243 -21.59 -8.70 -14.34
#